data_AF-A0AA95K0I9-F1
#
_entry.id   AF-A0AA95K0I9-F1
#
_cell.length_a   1.000
_cell.length_b   1.000
_cell.length_c   1.000
_cell.angle_alpha   90.00
_cell.angle_beta   90.00
_cell.angle_gamma   90.00
#
_symmetry.space_group_name_H-M   'P 1'
#
loop_
_entity.id
_entity.type
_entity.pdbx_description
1 polymer ?
#
loop_
_entity_poly.entity_id
_entity_poly.type
_entity_poly.pdbx_seq_one_letter_code
_entity_poly.pdbx_strand_id
1 'polypeptide(L)'
;MTRLNLVKTLQLGNEENGFIRYEIFSKDAEHYDYPQKIVVYHEKELNNSGDKCWVKSSDKISLEHLGFQHNSGLQRTVAINMPPI
;
A
#
# COMPACT_ATOMS: atom_id res chain seq x y z
N MET A 1 -10.89 1.48 21.20
CA MET A 1 -10.56 1.39 19.76
C MET A 1 -9.47 2.40 19.48
N THR A 2 -8.31 1.98 18.95
CA THR A 2 -7.22 2.92 18.64
C THR A 2 -7.48 3.59 17.29
N ARG A 3 -7.27 4.90 17.22
CA ARG A 3 -7.38 5.67 15.97
C ARG A 3 -6.22 5.30 15.05
N LEU A 4 -6.54 5.09 13.77
CA LEU A 4 -5.54 4.96 12.70
C LEU A 4 -5.47 6.26 11.91
N ASN A 5 -4.26 6.72 11.63
CA ASN A 5 -3.99 7.91 10.82
C ASN A 5 -3.33 7.51 9.52
N LEU A 6 -3.67 8.22 8.44
CA LEU A 6 -2.99 8.09 7.16
C LEU A 6 -1.58 8.69 7.32
N VAL A 7 -0.55 7.84 7.24
CA VAL A 7 0.84 8.25 7.43
C VAL A 7 1.61 8.38 6.12
N LYS A 8 1.16 7.68 5.06
CA LYS A 8 1.80 7.72 3.75
C LYS A 8 0.82 7.35 2.64
N THR A 9 0.97 8.01 1.50
CA THR A 9 0.31 7.63 0.25
C THR A 9 1.37 7.35 -0.80
N LEU A 10 1.23 6.23 -1.51
CA LEU A 10 2.09 5.86 -2.63
C LEU A 10 1.21 5.69 -3.88
N GLN A 11 1.70 6.15 -5.02
CA GLN A 11 1.07 5.93 -6.31
C GLN A 11 2.07 5.26 -7.23
N LEU A 12 1.69 4.12 -7.81
CA LEU A 12 2.51 3.34 -8.73
C LEU A 12 1.73 3.17 -10.03
N GLY A 13 2.42 3.22 -11.16
CA GLY A 13 1.82 3.05 -12.48
C GLY A 13 2.23 4.13 -13.46
N ASN A 14 1.59 4.12 -14.62
CA ASN A 14 1.82 5.06 -15.70
C ASN A 14 0.51 5.31 -16.45
N GLU A 15 0.54 6.22 -17.42
CA GLU A 15 -0.68 6.59 -18.17
C GLU A 15 -1.20 5.44 -19.04
N GLU A 16 -0.34 4.51 -19.47
CA GLU A 16 -0.72 3.38 -20.33
C GLU A 16 -1.50 2.29 -19.61
N ASN A 17 -1.08 1.94 -18.38
CA ASN A 17 -1.66 0.84 -17.61
C ASN A 17 -2.54 1.30 -16.43
N GLY A 18 -2.69 2.61 -16.29
CA GLY A 18 -3.35 3.23 -15.16
C GLY A 18 -2.50 3.24 -13.89
N PHE A 19 -3.00 3.93 -12.89
CA PHE A 19 -2.34 4.07 -11.60
C PHE A 19 -3.01 3.21 -10.51
N ILE A 20 -2.19 2.79 -9.55
CA ILE A 20 -2.59 2.13 -8.32
C ILE A 20 -2.15 3.01 -7.16
N ARG A 21 -3.07 3.32 -6.25
CA ARG A 21 -2.83 4.11 -5.06
C ARG A 21 -2.87 3.24 -3.82
N TYR A 22 -1.87 3.37 -2.97
CA TYR A 22 -1.78 2.73 -1.67
C TYR A 22 -1.84 3.79 -0.58
N GLU A 23 -2.82 3.67 0.30
CA GLU A 23 -2.95 4.48 1.51
C GLU A 23 -2.53 3.65 2.71
N ILE A 24 -1.50 4.12 3.42
CA ILE A 24 -0.88 3.42 4.54
C ILE A 24 -1.30 4.09 5.84
N PHE A 25 -1.92 3.32 6.72
CA PHE A 25 -2.41 3.79 8.00
C PHE A 25 -1.65 3.17 9.17
N SER A 26 -1.32 3.99 10.17
CA SER A 26 -0.65 3.59 11.40
C SER A 26 -1.34 4.19 12.64
N LYS A 27 -1.05 3.69 13.84
CA LYS A 27 -1.54 4.29 15.09
C LYS A 27 -0.75 5.56 15.39
N ASP A 28 -1.38 6.53 16.08
CA ASP A 28 -0.73 7.78 16.51
C ASP A 28 0.64 7.52 17.16
N ALA A 29 1.65 8.26 16.70
CA ALA A 29 3.06 8.21 17.10
C ALA A 29 3.90 6.97 16.69
N GLU A 30 3.31 5.97 16.02
CA GLU A 30 4.10 4.93 15.36
C GLU A 30 4.59 5.43 14.00
N HIS A 31 5.91 5.45 13.81
CA HIS A 31 6.56 5.78 12.54
C HIS A 31 5.95 4.93 11.40
N TYR A 32 5.93 5.43 10.16
CA TYR A 32 5.40 4.71 8.99
C TYR A 32 6.09 3.35 8.75
N ASP A 33 7.12 3.06 9.53
CA ASP A 33 7.78 1.77 9.62
C ASP A 33 6.87 0.61 10.10
N TYR A 34 5.72 0.92 10.72
CA TYR A 34 4.79 -0.09 11.23
C TYR A 34 3.33 0.18 10.79
N PRO A 35 3.00 -0.07 9.51
CA PRO A 35 1.63 0.05 9.06
C PRO A 35 0.73 -0.96 9.77
N GLN A 36 -0.46 -0.50 10.16
CA GLN A 36 -1.51 -1.32 10.76
C GLN A 36 -2.55 -1.72 9.70
N LYS A 37 -2.64 -0.94 8.63
CA LYS A 37 -3.59 -1.15 7.53
C LYS A 37 -3.06 -0.49 6.26
N ILE A 38 -3.19 -1.18 5.14
CA ILE A 38 -2.97 -0.61 3.81
C ILE A 38 -4.28 -0.72 3.04
N VAL A 39 -4.71 0.37 2.40
CA VAL A 39 -5.86 0.37 1.50
C VAL A 39 -5.37 0.60 0.09
N VAL A 40 -5.82 -0.24 -0.83
CA VAL A 40 -5.47 -0.17 -2.25
C VAL A 40 -6.62 0.43 -3.02
N TYR A 41 -6.32 1.30 -3.97
CA TYR A 41 -7.26 1.83 -4.95
C TYR A 41 -6.68 1.66 -6.35
N HIS A 42 -7.53 1.30 -7.29
CA HIS A 42 -7.21 1.31 -8.71
C HIS A 42 -7.83 2.53 -9.37
N GLU A 43 -7.07 3.16 -10.25
CA GLU A 43 -7.61 4.13 -11.17
C GLU A 43 -8.60 3.44 -12.11
N LYS A 44 -9.77 4.04 -12.30
CA LYS A 44 -10.79 3.58 -13.23
C LYS A 44 -11.41 4.76 -13.95
N GLU A 45 -11.53 4.67 -15.26
CA GLU A 45 -12.30 5.64 -16.03
C GLU A 45 -13.80 5.55 -15.70
N LEU A 46 -14.37 6.71 -15.39
CA LEU A 46 -15.79 6.96 -15.23
C LEU A 46 -16.39 7.18 -16.62
N ASN A 47 -16.74 6.08 -17.28
CA ASN A 47 -17.33 6.08 -18.62
C ASN A 47 -16.40 6.64 -19.71
N ASN A 48 -16.88 6.66 -20.95
CA ASN A 48 -16.11 7.14 -22.11
C ASN A 48 -15.90 8.68 -22.13
N SER A 49 -16.03 9.38 -21.00
CA SER A 49 -15.78 10.84 -20.90
C SER A 49 -14.31 11.18 -20.67
N GLY A 50 -13.48 10.20 -20.31
CA GLY A 50 -12.07 10.41 -19.93
C GLY A 50 -11.87 10.84 -18.47
N ASP A 51 -12.94 10.99 -17.70
CA ASP A 51 -12.85 11.27 -16.26
C ASP A 51 -12.35 10.03 -15.51
N LYS A 52 -11.45 10.21 -14.54
CA LYS A 52 -10.87 9.10 -13.77
C LYS A 52 -11.22 9.19 -12.29
N CYS A 53 -11.44 8.04 -11.65
CA CYS A 53 -11.67 7.93 -10.21
C CYS A 53 -10.85 6.82 -9.56
N TRP A 54 -10.72 6.93 -8.24
CA TRP A 54 -10.11 5.88 -7.43
C TRP A 54 -11.19 4.92 -6.93
N VAL A 55 -11.11 3.67 -7.39
CA VAL A 55 -11.98 2.59 -6.91
C VAL A 55 -11.20 1.79 -5.88
N LYS A 56 -11.71 1.77 -4.65
CA LYS A 56 -11.12 0.98 -3.57
C LYS A 56 -11.14 -0.51 -3.96
N SER A 57 -9.99 -1.15 -3.94
CA SER A 57 -9.90 -2.59 -4.16
C SER A 57 -10.48 -3.35 -2.97
N SER A 58 -11.11 -4.49 -3.26
CA SER A 58 -11.45 -5.50 -2.26
C SER A 58 -10.22 -6.28 -1.77
N ASP A 59 -9.08 -6.12 -2.44
CA ASP A 59 -7.84 -6.81 -2.08
C ASP A 59 -7.40 -6.46 -0.66
N LYS A 60 -7.23 -7.50 0.15
CA LYS A 60 -6.64 -7.37 1.48
C LYS A 60 -5.15 -7.64 1.38
N ILE A 61 -4.34 -6.60 1.52
CA ILE A 61 -2.91 -6.77 1.71
C ILE A 61 -2.71 -7.32 3.12
N SER A 62 -2.35 -8.60 3.22
CA SER A 62 -1.91 -9.15 4.50
C SER A 62 -0.54 -8.61 4.85
N LEU A 63 -0.42 -8.03 6.04
CA LEU A 63 0.83 -7.47 6.53
C LEU A 63 1.75 -8.55 7.13
N GLU A 64 1.25 -9.78 7.32
CA GLU A 64 2.00 -10.89 7.90
C GLU A 64 3.23 -11.29 7.06
N HIS A 65 3.15 -11.10 5.73
CA HIS A 65 4.22 -11.41 4.79
C HIS A 65 5.21 -10.27 4.56
N LEU A 66 4.90 -9.06 5.03
CA LEU A 66 5.77 -7.89 4.86
C LEU A 66 6.95 -7.85 5.84
N GLY A 67 7.15 -8.94 6.61
CA GLY A 67 8.34 -9.09 7.44
C GLY A 67 8.47 -8.01 8.52
N PHE A 68 7.35 -7.44 8.99
CA PHE A 68 7.36 -6.55 10.14
C PHE A 68 7.77 -7.37 11.37
N GLN A 69 9.08 -7.44 11.62
CA GLN A 69 9.59 -7.96 12.87
C GLN A 69 9.04 -7.05 13.97
N HIS A 70 8.19 -7.60 14.84
CA HIS A 70 7.85 -6.99 16.10
C HIS A 70 9.17 -6.53 16.74
N ASN A 71 9.37 -5.20 16.84
CA ASN A 71 10.56 -4.51 17.37
C ASN A 71 11.74 -4.17 16.43
N SER A 72 11.66 -4.21 15.09
CA SER A 72 12.83 -3.90 14.23
C SER A 72 12.63 -3.03 12.97
N GLY A 73 11.49 -2.36 12.84
CA GLY A 73 11.21 -1.38 11.77
C GLY A 73 10.92 -2.01 10.41
N LEU A 74 10.69 -1.18 9.38
CA LEU A 74 10.53 -1.64 7.99
C LEU A 74 11.78 -2.39 7.55
N GLN A 75 11.60 -3.57 6.96
CA GLN A 75 12.67 -4.26 6.24
C GLN A 75 13.09 -3.37 5.06
N ARG A 76 14.21 -2.66 5.20
CA ARG A 76 14.72 -1.70 4.19
C ARG A 76 15.34 -2.39 2.96
N THR A 77 15.28 -3.72 2.89
CA THR A 77 16.00 -4.49 1.87
C THR A 77 15.14 -5.66 1.40
N VAL A 78 14.77 -5.65 0.13
CA VAL A 78 14.21 -6.82 -0.56
C VAL A 78 15.37 -7.78 -0.80
N ALA A 79 15.53 -8.79 0.04
CA ALA A 79 16.37 -9.93 -0.31
C ALA A 79 15.64 -10.68 -1.42
N ILE A 80 16.12 -10.52 -2.66
CA ILE A 80 15.68 -11.36 -3.75
C ILE A 80 16.22 -12.76 -3.48
N ASN A 81 15.44 -13.60 -2.81
CA ASN A 81 15.69 -15.04 -2.77
C ASN A 81 15.30 -15.61 -4.13
N MET A 82 16.14 -15.40 -5.15
CA MET A 82 16.12 -16.26 -6.34
C MET A 82 16.69 -17.63 -5.90
N PRO A 83 15.96 -18.74 -6.07
CA PRO A 83 16.60 -20.04 -6.05
C PRO A 83 17.65 -20.09 -7.19
N PRO A 84 18.83 -20.69 -6.97
CA PRO A 84 19.83 -20.81 -8.02
C PRO A 84 19.26 -21.61 -9.19
N ILE A 85 19.50 -21.12 -10.41
CA ILE A 85 19.17 -21.76 -11.68
C ILE A 85 20.21 -22.84 -11.96
#